data_AF-A0AAP3YGK5-F1
#
_entry.id   AF-A0AAP3YGK5-F1
#
_cell.length_a   1.000
_cell.length_b   1.000
_cell.length_c   1.000
_cell.angle_alpha   90.00
_cell.angle_beta   90.00
_cell.angle_gamma   90.00
#
_symmetry.space_group_name_H-M   'P 1'
#
loop_
_entity.id
_entity.type
_entity.pdbx_description
1 polymer ?
#
loop_
_entity_poly.entity_id
_entity_poly.type
_entity_poly.pdbx_seq_one_letter_code
_entity_poly.pdbx_strand_id
1 'polypeptide(L)' 'MAKGKKEYSFKKCTVNVDEDQIIEHKGDGIRIHSLSKYLRELESKTDPIDFTLKSDSDVVPQETEGLSE' A
#
# COMPACT_ATOMS: atom_id res chain seq x y z
N MET A 1 -4.64 -28.08 -7.99
CA MET A 1 -5.51 -26.89 -8.14
C MET A 1 -4.68 -25.68 -7.77
N ALA A 2 -4.31 -24.82 -8.73
CA ALA A 2 -3.48 -23.65 -8.45
C ALA A 2 -4.28 -22.69 -7.57
N LYS A 3 -3.88 -22.57 -6.30
CA LYS A 3 -4.45 -21.60 -5.35
C LYS A 3 -4.04 -20.22 -5.89
N GLY A 4 -4.93 -19.56 -6.62
CA GLY A 4 -4.64 -18.28 -7.27
C GLY A 4 -4.03 -17.30 -6.26
N LYS A 5 -2.84 -16.79 -6.55
CA LYS A 5 -2.16 -15.82 -5.68
C LYS A 5 -3.05 -14.57 -5.63
N LYS A 6 -3.61 -14.29 -4.46
CA LYS A 6 -4.43 -13.07 -4.26
C LYS A 6 -3.48 -11.88 -4.24
N GLU A 7 -3.62 -11.00 -5.22
CA GLU A 7 -2.81 -9.81 -5.42
C GLU A 7 -3.70 -8.56 -5.31
N TYR A 8 -3.18 -7.52 -4.66
CA TYR A 8 -3.81 -6.20 -4.61
C TYR A 8 -2.88 -5.20 -5.27
N SER A 9 -3.40 -4.42 -6.23
CA SER A 9 -2.65 -3.40 -6.95
C SER A 9 -3.48 -2.13 -7.06
N PHE A 10 -2.94 -1.03 -6.58
CA PHE A 10 -3.53 0.30 -6.66
C PHE A 10 -2.60 1.18 -7.48
N LYS A 11 -3.15 1.90 -8.46
CA LYS A 11 -2.38 2.77 -9.36
C LYS A 11 -2.83 4.21 -9.23
N LYS A 12 -1.90 5.17 -9.30
CA LYS A 12 -2.19 6.60 -9.11
C LYS A 12 -2.99 6.82 -7.81
N CYS A 13 -2.46 6.26 -6.72
CA CYS A 13 -3.11 6.30 -5.42
C CYS A 13 -2.26 7.03 -4.39
N THR A 14 -2.93 7.67 -3.44
CA THR A 14 -2.32 8.21 -2.22
C THR A 14 -2.60 7.24 -1.08
N VAL A 15 -1.58 6.90 -0.30
CA VAL A 15 -1.73 6.09 0.91
C VAL A 15 -1.60 7.01 2.12
N ASN A 16 -2.63 7.03 2.97
CA ASN A 16 -2.62 7.73 4.26
C ASN A 16 -2.70 6.68 5.38
N VAL A 17 -1.63 6.55 6.16
CA VAL A 17 -1.53 5.56 7.23
C VAL A 17 -2.32 6.03 8.46
N ASP A 18 -2.25 7.32 8.80
CA ASP A 18 -2.96 7.89 9.95
C ASP A 18 -4.48 7.79 9.81
N GLU A 19 -4.98 7.99 8.59
CA GLU A 19 -6.42 7.92 8.30
C GLU A 19 -6.91 6.53 7.86
N ASP A 20 -6.04 5.51 7.82
CA ASP A 20 -6.33 4.16 7.33
C ASP A 20 -6.87 4.12 5.89
N GLN A 21 -6.32 4.92 4.97
CA GLN A 21 -6.90 5.12 3.64
C GLN A 21 -5.93 4.88 2.49
N ILE A 22 -6.44 4.24 1.44
CA ILE A 22 -5.86 4.22 0.10
C ILE A 22 -6.84 4.95 -0.82
N ILE A 23 -6.42 6.10 -1.34
CA ILE A 23 -7.23 6.97 -2.20
C ILE A 23 -6.75 6.77 -3.64
N GLU A 24 -7.54 6.09 -4.47
CA GLU A 24 -7.22 5.78 -5.86
C GLU A 24 -7.90 6.78 -6.81
N HIS A 25 -7.10 7.49 -7.62
CA HIS A 25 -7.60 8.45 -8.59
C HIS A 25 -7.78 7.78 -9.96
N LYS A 26 -9.03 7.51 -10.35
CA LYS A 26 -9.38 7.01 -11.69
C LYS A 26 -9.94 8.12 -12.56
N GLY A 27 -9.92 7.90 -13.87
CA GLY A 27 -10.53 8.84 -14.82
C GLY A 27 -12.04 9.07 -14.58
N ASP A 28 -12.71 8.14 -13.91
CA ASP A 28 -14.14 8.18 -13.57
C ASP A 28 -14.42 8.75 -12.16
N GLY A 29 -13.36 9.12 -11.39
CA GLY A 29 -13.50 9.67 -10.04
C GLY A 29 -12.54 9.08 -9.02
N ILE A 30 -12.79 9.38 -7.75
CA ILE A 30 -11.94 8.98 -6.60
C ILE A 30 -12.57 7.75 -5.93
N ARG A 31 -11.76 6.72 -5.68
CA ARG A 31 -12.15 5.55 -4.86
C ARG A 31 -11.34 5.55 -3.58
N ILE A 32 -12.02 5.50 -2.43
CA ILE A 32 -11.37 5.42 -1.12
C ILE A 32 -11.53 4.00 -0.61
N HIS A 33 -10.40 3.40 -0.24
CA HIS A 33 -10.35 2.06 0.33
C HIS A 33 -9.73 2.12 1.73
N SER A 34 -10.19 1.25 2.64
CA SER A 34 -9.58 1.11 3.97
C SER A 34 -8.30 0.29 3.89
N LEU A 35 -7.19 0.84 4.38
CA LEU A 35 -5.86 0.22 4.32
C LEU A 35 -5.81 -1.07 5.16
N SER A 36 -6.29 -1.00 6.40
CA SER A 36 -6.32 -2.11 7.35
C SER A 36 -7.06 -3.33 6.83
N LYS A 37 -8.08 -3.14 5.99
CA LYS A 37 -8.79 -4.25 5.34
C LYS A 37 -7.83 -5.13 4.53
N TYR A 38 -6.98 -4.52 3.70
CA TYR A 38 -6.04 -5.28 2.87
C TYR A 38 -4.91 -5.88 3.69
N LEU A 39 -4.40 -5.13 4.69
CA LEU A 39 -3.37 -5.63 5.59
C LEU A 39 -3.84 -6.86 6.36
N ARG A 40 -5.04 -6.85 6.94
CA ARG A 40 -5.60 -8.00 7.67
C ARG A 40 -5.77 -9.24 6.78
N GLU A 41 -6.16 -9.05 5.52
CA GLU A 41 -6.28 -10.16 4.57
C GLU A 41 -4.92 -10.75 4.17
N LEU A 42 -3.83 -9.99 4.33
CA LEU A 42 -2.47 -10.45 4.14
C LEU A 42 -1.90 -11.09 5.42
N GLU A 43 -2.18 -10.52 6.60
CA GLU A 43 -1.80 -11.09 7.91
C GLU A 43 -2.38 -12.49 8.14
N SER A 44 -3.57 -12.77 7.60
CA SER A 44 -4.19 -14.10 7.70
C SER A 44 -3.42 -15.19 6.95
N LYS A 45 -2.34 -14.86 6.22
CA LYS A 45 -1.51 -15.82 5.48
C LYS A 45 -0.15 -15.97 6.15
N THR A 46 0.26 -17.22 6.36
CA THR A 46 1.59 -17.58 6.86
C THR A 46 2.68 -17.50 5.78
N ASP A 47 2.30 -17.27 4.53
CA ASP A 47 3.22 -17.18 3.40
C ASP A 47 3.91 -15.81 3.35
N PRO A 48 5.19 -15.75 2.94
CA PRO A 48 5.88 -14.49 2.74
C PRO A 48 5.14 -13.61 1.71
N ILE A 49 4.94 -12.34 2.07
CA ILE A 49 4.23 -11.36 1.25
C ILE A 49 5.26 -10.62 0.39
N ASP A 50 5.01 -10.60 -0.91
CA ASP A 50 5.73 -9.72 -1.83
C ASP A 50 5.05 -8.34 -1.81
N PHE A 51 5.78 -7.32 -1.37
CA PHE A 51 5.29 -5.94 -1.27
C PHE A 51 6.11 -5.04 -2.18
N THR A 52 5.43 -4.32 -3.07
CA THR A 52 6.05 -3.37 -3.99
C THR A 52 5.37 -2.01 -3.86
N LEU A 53 6.15 -0.99 -3.48
CA LEU A 53 5.73 0.41 -3.52
C LEU A 53 6.53 1.12 -4.61
N LYS A 54 5.84 1.79 -5.54
CA LYS A 54 6.45 2.61 -6.58
C LYS A 54 5.89 4.02 -6.47
N SER A 55 6.75 5.00 -6.23
CA SER A 55 6.41 6.42 -6.28
C SER A 55 6.63 6.94 -7.70
N ASP A 56 5.71 7.77 -8.19
CA ASP A 56 5.85 8.46 -9.49
C ASP A 56 6.76 9.69 -9.37
N SER A 57 6.98 10.20 -8.15
CA SER A 57 7.90 11.30 -7.87
C SER A 57 9.32 10.79 -7.62
N ASP A 58 10.31 11.57 -8.05
CA ASP A 58 11.65 11.57 -7.47
C ASP A 58 11.51 11.83 -5.97
N VAL A 59 11.43 10.74 -5.20
CA VAL A 59 11.39 10.83 -3.73
C VAL A 59 12.74 11.38 -3.32
N VAL A 60 12.76 12.67 -2.98
CA VAL A 60 13.89 13.26 -2.27
C VAL A 60 13.91 12.56 -0.91
N PRO A 61 14.97 11.80 -0.57
CA PRO A 61 15.03 11.15 0.72
C PRO A 61 14.91 12.22 1.80
N GLN A 62 13.87 12.13 2.64
CA GLN A 62 13.87 12.90 3.87
C GLN A 62 14.96 12.31 4.75
N GLU A 63 15.90 13.16 5.16
CA GLU A 63 16.88 12.81 6.19
C GLU A 63 16.09 12.27 7.38
N THR A 64 16.28 10.99 7.70
CA THR A 64 15.79 10.47 8.97
C THR A 64 16.71 11.06 10.01
N GLU A 65 16.23 12.07 10.76
CA GLU A 65 16.92 12.51 11.96
C GLU A 65 17.13 11.29 12.84
N GLY A 66 18.41 10.96 13.05
CA GLY A 66 18.84 9.66 13.52
C GLY A 66 18.22 9.31 14.87
N LEU A 67 17.66 8.11 14.95
CA LEU A 67 17.68 7.35 16.20
C LEU A 67 19.12 6.83 16.36
N SER A 68 19.98 7.73 16.84
CA SER A 68 21.21 7.34 17.51
C SER A 68 20.82 6.87 18.90
N GLU A 69 21.03 5.58 19.18
CA GLU A 69 21.54 5.06 20.47
C GLU A 69 22.16 3.68 20.24
#